data_AF-A0AAU4CQI0-F1
#
_entry.id   AF-A0AAU4CQI0-F1
#
_cell.length_a   1.000
_cell.length_b   1.000
_cell.length_c   1.000
_cell.angle_alpha   90.00
_cell.angle_beta   90.00
_cell.angle_gamma   90.00
#
_symmetry.space_group_name_H-M   'P 1'
#
loop_
_entity.id
_entity.type
_entity.pdbx_description
1 polymer ?
#
loop_
_entity_poly.entity_id
_entity_poly.type
_entity_poly.pdbx_seq_one_letter_code
_entity_poly.pdbx_strand_id
1 'polypeptide(L)'
;MTDSQGPGLSRRTLLQAAGATAAAYSLLGVATGTASADDGPEAADRLVVYLVPTGLPLNTSFSVKARTPGGAWQSVPVLRVRTKTINEKTGSGVVRSSSVANLDFHGTVEIQVTSSKGVVPSARIRPLSYDLAHEVSGDTITFALTEPRNLSIEIGDADGGAFDLYDNLQLHANPIERWRPEEDDPDVIYFGPGIHTVTDNVVKVPSGKTVYLAGGAVLKARVEFTHVENARLLGRGIIYDSDAATLVAFSRNIEIDGILALNPKTGYSCTIGQSQQVTVRNLHSYSFGQWGDGIDVFSSEDVLIEGVFMRNSDDCIAVYAHRWDYYGDCRNITVRNSTLWADVAHPVNIGTHGNPEKPEVIENIVFSDIDVLQHREPQVLYQGCFALNPGDSNLIRGVRIQDVRVEDFTWGQLLNMRVMANRYNASPGRGIEDVYVRNLTYNGTHASMAILTGYDADRPIKNLTFQNLTVNGTVVHDRMKKPGWYLTTDMVPMFANEHVQNLRFLDADTPAVTAAPEITSAGEATATMKRAFNHLVTATGLPTSFAAEGLPRGLSMDPRTGLISGVPSRPGSCTVTVSAANSAGTATKSVKLTVLHP
;
A
#
# COMPACT_ATOMS: atom_id res chain seq x y z
N MET A 1 9.26 43.59 38.90
CA MET A 1 9.90 42.26 38.84
C MET A 1 10.10 41.97 37.37
N THR A 2 11.35 41.74 37.00
CA THR A 2 11.84 41.54 35.63
C THR A 2 11.49 40.13 35.17
N ASP A 3 10.63 40.01 34.16
CA ASP A 3 10.42 38.77 33.41
C ASP A 3 11.60 38.55 32.47
N SER A 4 12.48 37.61 32.82
CA SER A 4 13.49 37.09 31.91
C SER A 4 12.85 36.09 30.96
N GLN A 5 12.70 36.50 29.71
CA GLN A 5 12.62 35.62 28.55
C GLN A 5 13.74 34.58 28.62
N GLY A 6 13.38 33.31 28.83
CA GLY A 6 14.32 32.20 28.74
C GLY A 6 14.74 31.98 27.27
N PRO A 7 16.02 31.70 26.99
CA PRO A 7 16.47 31.46 25.62
C PRO A 7 15.86 30.17 25.07
N GLY A 8 15.42 30.20 23.82
CA GLY A 8 14.95 29.04 23.08
C GLY A 8 15.95 27.87 23.15
N LEU A 9 15.42 26.66 23.22
CA LEU A 9 16.19 25.43 23.35
C LEU A 9 17.15 25.27 22.15
N SER A 10 18.44 25.10 22.42
CA SER A 10 19.45 24.92 21.37
C SER A 10 19.36 23.54 20.70
N ARG A 11 19.86 23.43 19.46
CA ARG A 11 19.98 22.23 18.60
C ARG A 11 20.54 20.98 19.30
N ARG A 12 21.33 21.14 20.38
CA ARG A 12 21.90 20.02 21.17
C ARG A 12 20.89 19.34 22.10
N THR A 13 19.85 20.05 22.53
CA THR A 13 18.88 19.55 23.54
C THR A 13 17.80 18.68 22.91
N LEU A 14 17.42 18.94 21.64
CA LEU A 14 16.50 18.10 20.86
C LEU A 14 17.09 16.72 20.53
N LEU A 15 18.38 16.66 20.17
CA LEU A 15 19.09 15.39 19.95
C LEU A 15 19.26 14.58 21.24
N GLN A 16 19.39 15.24 22.40
CA GLN A 16 19.45 14.58 23.71
C GLN A 16 18.08 14.02 24.15
N ALA A 17 16.96 14.67 23.81
CA ALA A 17 15.62 14.16 24.11
C ALA A 17 15.25 12.91 23.29
N ALA A 18 15.84 12.73 22.10
CA ALA A 18 15.66 11.55 21.25
C ALA A 18 16.82 10.53 21.32
N GLY A 19 17.86 10.79 22.13
CA GLY A 19 19.03 9.92 22.24
C GLY A 19 19.76 9.64 20.91
N ALA A 20 19.71 10.60 19.98
CA ALA A 20 20.17 10.43 18.60
C ALA A 20 21.61 10.91 18.39
N THR A 21 22.43 10.10 17.72
CA THR A 21 23.78 10.48 17.30
C THR A 21 23.83 10.51 15.77
N ALA A 22 24.23 11.65 15.20
CA ALA A 22 24.48 11.79 13.77
C ALA A 22 25.97 11.61 13.49
N ALA A 23 26.32 10.71 12.57
CA ALA A 23 27.67 10.64 12.04
C ALA A 23 27.75 11.53 10.80
N ALA A 24 28.70 12.46 10.79
CA ALA A 24 28.94 13.34 9.65
C ALA A 24 29.55 12.53 8.49
N TYR A 25 28.73 12.17 7.52
CA TYR A 25 29.18 11.56 6.27
C TYR A 25 29.08 12.57 5.13
N SER A 26 30.05 12.55 4.21
CA SER A 26 30.02 13.34 2.98
C SER A 26 28.85 12.92 2.08
N LEU A 27 28.27 13.85 1.33
CA LEU A 27 27.35 13.55 0.24
C LEU A 27 28.15 13.31 -1.04
N LEU A 28 27.76 12.34 -1.87
CA LEU A 28 28.33 12.13 -3.20
C LEU A 28 27.49 12.88 -4.24
N GLY A 29 28.06 13.90 -4.91
CA GLY A 29 27.42 14.62 -6.03
C GLY A 29 27.59 16.15 -5.99
N VAL A 30 27.68 16.79 -7.16
CA VAL A 30 27.97 18.23 -7.33
C VAL A 30 26.70 19.08 -7.15
N ALA A 31 26.82 20.16 -6.36
CA ALA A 31 25.92 21.31 -6.14
C ALA A 31 24.48 21.02 -5.67
N THR A 32 24.24 21.35 -4.40
CA THR A 32 22.92 21.40 -3.75
C THR A 32 22.06 22.55 -4.29
N GLY A 33 20.95 22.23 -4.96
CA GLY A 33 19.82 23.13 -5.06
C GLY A 33 18.97 23.02 -3.80
N THR A 34 19.17 23.91 -2.84
CA THR A 34 18.21 24.10 -1.74
C THR A 34 17.00 24.84 -2.29
N ALA A 35 15.91 24.14 -2.59
CA ALA A 35 14.66 24.80 -2.94
C ALA A 35 13.96 25.28 -1.66
N SER A 36 14.07 26.58 -1.33
CA SER A 36 13.09 27.27 -0.48
C SER A 36 11.97 27.86 -1.35
N ALA A 37 10.81 28.02 -0.74
CA ALA A 37 9.50 28.32 -1.30
C ALA A 37 9.41 29.53 -2.25
N ASP A 38 8.57 29.38 -3.30
CA ASP A 38 7.61 30.42 -3.71
C ASP A 38 6.44 29.76 -4.48
N ASP A 39 5.21 29.92 -3.97
CA ASP A 39 3.97 29.37 -4.56
C ASP A 39 3.31 30.43 -5.46
N GLY A 40 3.67 30.41 -6.74
CA GLY A 40 2.97 31.16 -7.81
C GLY A 40 2.11 30.23 -8.69
N PRO A 41 0.87 30.62 -9.08
CA PRO A 41 -0.01 29.78 -9.86
C PRO A 41 0.29 29.92 -11.37
N GLU A 42 1.20 29.10 -11.85
CA GLU A 42 1.35 28.56 -13.23
C GLU A 42 2.67 27.76 -13.21
N ALA A 43 2.68 26.63 -12.49
CA ALA A 43 3.94 26.01 -12.09
C ALA A 43 4.60 25.28 -13.26
N ALA A 44 5.72 25.84 -13.73
CA ALA A 44 6.67 25.18 -14.61
C ALA A 44 7.04 23.77 -14.12
N ASP A 45 7.48 22.92 -15.05
CA ASP A 45 8.00 21.58 -14.73
C ASP A 45 9.07 21.68 -13.63
N ARG A 46 8.97 20.83 -12.60
CA ARG A 46 9.89 20.84 -11.45
C ARG A 46 10.33 19.41 -11.13
N LEU A 47 11.62 19.24 -10.89
CA LEU A 47 12.26 17.98 -10.50
C LEU A 47 13.06 18.19 -9.21
N VAL A 48 12.94 17.26 -8.26
CA VAL A 48 13.74 17.18 -7.04
C VAL A 48 14.39 15.80 -6.97
N VAL A 49 15.72 15.78 -6.84
CA VAL A 49 16.51 14.56 -6.65
C VAL A 49 17.21 14.64 -5.29
N TYR A 50 17.14 13.55 -4.52
CA TYR A 50 17.72 13.49 -3.19
C TYR A 50 19.08 12.82 -3.23
N LEU A 51 20.12 13.53 -2.78
CA LEU A 51 21.43 12.93 -2.57
C LEU A 51 21.38 11.96 -1.39
N VAL A 52 22.19 10.91 -1.45
CA VAL A 52 22.27 9.89 -0.40
C VAL A 52 23.64 9.95 0.28
N PRO A 53 23.70 9.77 1.62
CA PRO A 53 24.95 9.89 2.36
C PRO A 53 25.93 8.77 2.02
N THR A 54 27.22 9.09 2.07
CA THR A 54 28.28 8.08 1.93
C THR A 54 28.12 7.02 3.02
N GLY A 55 28.12 5.73 2.63
CA GLY A 55 27.92 4.61 3.55
C GLY A 55 26.64 3.81 3.33
N LEU A 56 25.68 4.34 2.56
CA LEU A 56 24.53 3.55 2.09
C LEU A 56 24.92 2.75 0.83
N PRO A 57 24.67 1.43 0.77
CA PRO A 57 25.00 0.64 -0.41
C PRO A 57 24.21 1.07 -1.65
N LEU A 58 24.94 1.38 -2.73
CA LEU A 58 24.38 1.63 -4.05
C LEU A 58 24.42 0.36 -4.89
N ASN A 59 23.51 0.26 -5.87
CA ASN A 59 23.57 -0.77 -6.91
C ASN A 59 24.05 -0.14 -8.22
N THR A 60 24.88 -0.85 -8.95
CA THR A 60 25.51 -0.37 -10.19
C THR A 60 24.95 -1.03 -11.44
N SER A 61 23.96 -1.92 -11.31
CA SER A 61 23.27 -2.54 -12.46
C SER A 61 22.66 -1.51 -13.41
N PHE A 62 22.28 -0.34 -12.88
CA PHE A 62 21.68 0.76 -13.64
C PHE A 62 22.30 2.10 -13.25
N SER A 63 22.36 3.01 -14.22
CA SER A 63 22.57 4.44 -14.01
C SER A 63 21.30 5.18 -14.41
N VAL A 64 20.77 6.02 -13.52
CA VAL A 64 19.52 6.75 -13.74
C VAL A 64 19.79 8.25 -13.80
N LYS A 65 19.19 8.91 -14.79
CA LYS A 65 19.15 10.37 -14.89
C LYS A 65 17.73 10.85 -15.13
N ALA A 66 17.44 12.05 -14.64
CA ALA A 66 16.17 12.72 -14.84
C ALA A 66 16.37 14.21 -15.17
N ARG A 67 15.45 14.82 -15.92
CA ARG A 67 15.41 16.27 -16.14
C ARG A 67 13.99 16.75 -16.41
N THR A 68 13.73 18.02 -16.17
CA THR A 68 12.59 18.69 -16.80
C THR A 68 12.87 18.87 -18.31
N PRO A 69 11.85 18.94 -19.17
CA PRO A 69 12.03 19.18 -20.61
C PRO A 69 12.96 20.37 -20.89
N GLY A 70 13.98 20.15 -21.73
CA GLY A 70 15.00 21.16 -22.05
C GLY A 70 16.01 21.47 -20.94
N GLY A 71 15.86 20.89 -19.75
CA GLY A 71 16.76 21.06 -18.62
C GLY A 71 18.06 20.23 -18.72
N ALA A 72 18.94 20.40 -17.72
CA ALA A 72 20.13 19.58 -17.57
C ALA A 72 19.80 18.23 -16.91
N TRP A 73 20.43 17.15 -17.39
CA TRP A 73 20.32 15.84 -16.78
C TRP A 73 20.92 15.81 -15.38
N GLN A 74 20.13 15.38 -14.40
CA GLN A 74 20.54 15.15 -13.02
C GLN A 74 20.64 13.65 -12.75
N SER A 75 21.74 13.20 -12.14
CA SER A 75 21.88 11.80 -11.73
C SER A 75 20.98 11.50 -10.52
N VAL A 76 20.19 10.44 -10.61
CA VAL A 76 19.34 9.94 -9.52
C VAL A 76 20.07 8.77 -8.86
N PRO A 77 20.32 8.80 -7.54
CA PRO A 77 20.97 7.68 -6.86
C PRO A 77 20.20 6.37 -7.00
N VAL A 78 20.92 5.29 -7.24
CA VAL A 78 20.36 3.93 -7.34
C VAL A 78 20.79 3.14 -6.11
N LEU A 79 19.86 2.97 -5.19
CA LEU A 79 20.02 2.28 -3.93
C LEU A 79 20.00 0.77 -4.14
N ARG A 80 20.87 0.05 -3.41
CA ARG A 80 20.82 -1.42 -3.38
C ARG A 80 19.82 -1.89 -2.33
N VAL A 81 18.82 -2.61 -2.80
CA VAL A 81 17.87 -3.34 -1.95
C VAL A 81 18.10 -4.84 -2.06
N ARG A 82 17.56 -5.59 -1.10
CA ARG A 82 17.60 -7.04 -1.08
C ARG A 82 16.19 -7.58 -1.24
N THR A 83 16.09 -8.64 -2.04
CA THR A 83 14.87 -9.35 -2.37
C THR A 83 15.05 -10.83 -2.06
N LYS A 84 13.97 -11.60 -2.05
CA LYS A 84 13.99 -13.01 -1.67
C LYS A 84 13.46 -13.91 -2.77
N THR A 85 14.01 -15.12 -2.83
CA THR A 85 13.38 -16.24 -3.53
C THR A 85 13.49 -17.47 -2.65
N ILE A 86 12.48 -18.34 -2.71
CA ILE A 86 12.49 -19.62 -2.00
C ILE A 86 12.74 -20.74 -2.99
N ASN A 87 13.70 -21.61 -2.67
CA ASN A 87 13.86 -22.90 -3.32
C ASN A 87 12.73 -23.82 -2.86
N GLU A 88 11.85 -24.18 -3.78
CA GLU A 88 10.64 -24.96 -3.54
C GLU A 88 10.91 -26.40 -3.08
N LYS A 89 12.13 -26.93 -3.30
CA LYS A 89 12.50 -28.31 -2.93
C LYS A 89 13.09 -28.38 -1.52
N THR A 90 13.86 -27.37 -1.13
CA THR A 90 14.59 -27.36 0.15
C THR A 90 13.99 -26.41 1.19
N GLY A 91 13.14 -25.47 0.77
CA GLY A 91 12.68 -24.35 1.59
C GLY A 91 13.76 -23.31 1.87
N SER A 92 14.97 -23.46 1.34
CA SER A 92 16.05 -22.51 1.58
C SER A 92 15.86 -21.25 0.75
N GLY A 93 16.13 -20.10 1.37
CA GLY A 93 15.89 -18.81 0.73
C GLY A 93 17.15 -18.18 0.15
N VAL A 94 17.12 -17.81 -1.13
CA VAL A 94 18.19 -17.08 -1.82
C VAL A 94 17.88 -15.59 -1.81
N VAL A 95 18.79 -14.82 -1.24
CA VAL A 95 18.72 -13.35 -1.22
C VAL A 95 19.39 -12.81 -2.48
N ARG A 96 18.72 -11.88 -3.17
CA ARG A 96 19.22 -11.24 -4.39
C ARG A 96 19.31 -9.73 -4.17
N SER A 97 20.18 -9.07 -4.91
CA SER A 97 20.21 -7.60 -4.94
C SER A 97 19.28 -7.09 -6.04
N SER A 98 18.62 -5.97 -5.80
CA SER A 98 17.84 -5.22 -6.80
C SER A 98 18.15 -3.72 -6.68
N SER A 99 17.52 -2.90 -7.52
CA SER A 99 17.82 -1.48 -7.65
C SER A 99 16.59 -0.62 -7.38
N VAL A 100 16.72 0.38 -6.50
CA VAL A 100 15.65 1.36 -6.22
C VAL A 100 16.16 2.77 -6.43
N ALA A 101 15.40 3.58 -7.16
CA ALA A 101 15.66 5.01 -7.32
C ALA A 101 14.40 5.81 -6.94
N ASN A 102 14.58 6.99 -6.35
CA ASN A 102 13.49 7.88 -5.97
C ASN A 102 13.75 9.33 -6.39
N LEU A 103 12.71 9.98 -6.88
CA LEU A 103 12.68 11.39 -7.22
C LEU A 103 11.29 11.96 -6.98
N ASP A 104 11.17 13.27 -6.90
CA ASP A 104 9.90 13.95 -6.80
C ASP A 104 9.74 14.94 -7.96
N PHE A 105 8.53 15.07 -8.51
CA PHE A 105 8.30 16.03 -9.58
C PHE A 105 6.86 16.57 -9.67
N HIS A 106 6.72 17.66 -10.42
CA HIS A 106 5.47 18.26 -10.85
C HIS A 106 5.59 18.61 -12.33
N GLY A 107 4.52 18.44 -13.10
CA GLY A 107 4.54 18.65 -14.55
C GLY A 107 5.15 17.45 -15.26
N THR A 108 6.08 17.68 -16.18
CA THR A 108 6.75 16.66 -16.98
C THR A 108 8.20 16.44 -16.53
N VAL A 109 8.64 15.18 -16.50
CA VAL A 109 10.04 14.80 -16.35
C VAL A 109 10.43 13.77 -17.42
N GLU A 110 11.61 13.93 -17.99
CA GLU A 110 12.25 12.95 -18.88
C GLU A 110 13.22 12.09 -18.06
N ILE A 111 13.18 10.77 -18.27
CA ILE A 111 13.98 9.77 -17.56
C ILE A 111 14.88 9.03 -18.55
N GLN A 112 16.12 8.79 -18.12
CA GLN A 112 17.09 7.95 -18.81
C GLN A 112 17.60 6.87 -17.85
N VAL A 113 17.47 5.61 -18.25
CA VAL A 113 17.96 4.44 -17.52
C VAL A 113 18.97 3.70 -18.39
N THR A 114 20.25 3.73 -18.00
CA THR A 114 21.33 3.03 -18.72
C THR A 114 21.71 1.76 -17.97
N SER A 115 21.70 0.63 -18.66
CA SER A 115 22.08 -0.69 -18.14
C SER A 115 23.60 -0.85 -18.13
N SER A 116 24.17 -1.27 -16.99
CA SER A 116 25.59 -1.64 -16.94
C SER A 116 25.88 -3.02 -17.54
N LYS A 117 24.83 -3.79 -17.86
CA LYS A 117 24.94 -5.14 -18.45
C LYS A 117 25.24 -5.10 -19.96
N GLY A 118 25.23 -3.91 -20.57
CA GLY A 118 25.44 -3.70 -21.99
C GLY A 118 24.13 -3.46 -22.73
N VAL A 119 24.10 -3.82 -24.02
CA VAL A 119 22.95 -3.62 -24.92
C VAL A 119 21.68 -4.20 -24.29
N VAL A 120 20.61 -3.40 -24.31
CA VAL A 120 19.26 -3.78 -23.87
C VAL A 120 18.51 -4.32 -25.09
N PRO A 121 18.24 -5.64 -25.16
CA PRO A 121 17.56 -6.21 -26.32
C PRO A 121 16.08 -5.82 -26.36
N SER A 122 15.44 -5.84 -25.20
CA SER A 122 14.07 -5.39 -24.98
C SER A 122 13.91 -4.85 -23.56
N ALA A 123 12.89 -4.03 -23.36
CA ALA A 123 12.52 -3.52 -22.05
C ALA A 123 11.00 -3.50 -21.89
N ARG A 124 10.54 -3.56 -20.64
CA ARG A 124 9.16 -3.23 -20.28
C ARG A 124 9.14 -2.36 -19.03
N ILE A 125 8.10 -1.54 -18.91
CA ILE A 125 7.86 -0.71 -17.74
C ILE A 125 6.49 -1.07 -17.17
N ARG A 126 6.46 -1.50 -15.91
CA ARG A 126 5.24 -1.95 -15.22
C ARG A 126 4.91 -1.00 -14.06
N PRO A 127 3.64 -0.85 -13.65
CA PRO A 127 2.44 -1.50 -14.18
C PRO A 127 2.16 -1.24 -15.66
N LEU A 128 1.83 -2.29 -16.41
CA LEU A 128 1.49 -2.23 -17.83
C LEU A 128 0.22 -1.40 -18.09
N SER A 129 -0.63 -1.26 -17.06
CA SER A 129 -1.82 -0.40 -17.08
C SER A 129 -1.51 1.08 -17.29
N TYR A 130 -0.27 1.51 -17.07
CA TYR A 130 0.15 2.88 -17.37
C TYR A 130 0.40 3.14 -18.86
N ASP A 131 0.50 2.08 -19.68
CA ASP A 131 0.72 2.16 -21.13
C ASP A 131 1.85 3.14 -21.50
N LEU A 132 2.97 3.03 -20.78
CA LEU A 132 4.03 4.02 -20.84
C LEU A 132 4.91 3.82 -22.08
N ALA A 133 4.81 4.77 -23.02
CA ALA A 133 5.70 4.83 -24.16
C ALA A 133 7.15 5.02 -23.73
N HIS A 134 8.05 4.21 -24.30
CA HIS A 134 9.48 4.25 -24.03
C HIS A 134 10.28 3.85 -25.27
N GLU A 135 11.53 4.28 -25.32
CA GLU A 135 12.48 3.95 -26.38
C GLU A 135 13.68 3.21 -25.80
N VAL A 136 14.20 2.26 -26.56
CA VAL A 136 15.45 1.55 -26.26
C VAL A 136 16.48 1.90 -27.32
N SER A 137 17.64 2.42 -26.91
CA SER A 137 18.76 2.76 -27.79
C SER A 137 20.07 2.29 -27.17
N GLY A 138 20.68 1.26 -27.78
CA GLY A 138 21.88 0.63 -27.25
C GLY A 138 21.64 0.01 -25.87
N ASP A 139 22.27 0.55 -24.85
CA ASP A 139 22.16 0.13 -23.44
C ASP A 139 21.14 0.94 -22.62
N THR A 140 20.43 1.87 -23.27
CA THR A 140 19.69 2.93 -22.60
C THR A 140 18.21 2.90 -22.94
N ILE A 141 17.37 3.00 -21.90
CA ILE A 141 15.91 3.14 -21.97
C ILE A 141 15.55 4.59 -21.64
N THR A 142 14.72 5.23 -22.46
CA THR A 142 14.23 6.60 -22.23
C THR A 142 12.72 6.68 -22.29
N PHE A 143 12.13 7.47 -21.39
CA PHE A 143 10.69 7.74 -21.35
C PHE A 143 10.42 9.07 -20.64
N ALA A 144 9.17 9.54 -20.68
CA ALA A 144 8.74 10.72 -19.94
C ALA A 144 7.55 10.39 -19.04
N LEU A 145 7.46 11.07 -17.91
CA LEU A 145 6.31 11.01 -17.00
C LEU A 145 5.67 12.39 -16.91
N THR A 146 4.34 12.44 -16.96
CA THR A 146 3.54 13.67 -16.81
C THR A 146 2.80 13.72 -15.47
N GLU A 147 2.89 12.65 -14.68
CA GLU A 147 2.32 12.55 -13.34
C GLU A 147 3.10 11.54 -12.49
N PRO A 148 3.11 11.69 -11.16
CA PRO A 148 3.75 10.74 -10.26
C PRO A 148 3.33 9.28 -10.45
N ARG A 149 4.31 8.37 -10.51
CA ARG A 149 4.12 6.92 -10.75
C ARG A 149 5.15 6.08 -10.01
N ASN A 150 4.74 4.86 -9.61
CA ASN A 150 5.64 3.81 -9.14
C ASN A 150 5.89 2.81 -10.27
N LEU A 151 7.15 2.55 -10.62
CA LEU A 151 7.50 1.79 -11.80
C LEU A 151 8.47 0.64 -11.49
N SER A 152 8.32 -0.48 -12.19
CA SER A 152 9.35 -1.52 -12.38
C SER A 152 9.82 -1.49 -13.82
N ILE A 153 11.10 -1.16 -14.03
CA ILE A 153 11.77 -1.18 -15.33
C ILE A 153 12.57 -2.48 -15.42
N GLU A 154 12.20 -3.32 -16.38
CA GLU A 154 12.69 -4.69 -16.51
C GLU A 154 13.32 -4.90 -17.88
N ILE A 155 14.55 -5.42 -17.89
CA ILE A 155 15.27 -5.77 -19.12
C ILE A 155 14.91 -7.20 -19.50
N GLY A 156 14.57 -7.40 -20.78
CA GLY A 156 14.23 -8.69 -21.34
C GLY A 156 15.29 -9.25 -22.27
N ASP A 157 15.07 -10.49 -22.69
CA ASP A 157 15.80 -11.12 -23.79
C ASP A 157 15.45 -10.49 -25.15
N ALA A 158 16.16 -10.92 -26.21
CA ALA A 158 15.96 -10.40 -27.56
C ALA A 158 14.58 -10.71 -28.14
N ASP A 159 13.93 -11.78 -27.65
CA ASP A 159 12.61 -12.21 -28.10
C ASP A 159 11.49 -11.48 -27.33
N GLY A 160 11.81 -10.76 -26.25
CA GLY A 160 10.86 -10.09 -25.37
C GLY A 160 9.99 -11.06 -24.56
N GLY A 161 10.42 -12.32 -24.45
CA GLY A 161 9.65 -13.41 -23.84
C GLY A 161 9.94 -13.61 -22.35
N ALA A 162 11.14 -13.26 -21.90
CA ALA A 162 11.55 -13.34 -20.50
C ALA A 162 12.21 -12.04 -20.04
N PHE A 163 11.90 -11.63 -18.80
CA PHE A 163 12.41 -10.41 -18.18
C PHE A 163 13.12 -10.73 -16.86
N ASP A 164 14.20 -10.01 -16.55
CA ASP A 164 14.89 -10.13 -15.26
C ASP A 164 14.06 -9.47 -14.16
N LEU A 165 13.42 -10.31 -13.34
CA LEU A 165 12.52 -9.88 -12.27
C LEU A 165 13.26 -9.52 -10.97
N TYR A 166 14.56 -9.82 -10.85
CA TYR A 166 15.27 -9.68 -9.58
C TYR A 166 16.32 -8.58 -9.61
N ASP A 167 17.05 -8.44 -10.71
CA ASP A 167 17.98 -7.33 -10.93
C ASP A 167 17.39 -6.33 -11.93
N ASN A 168 16.14 -5.93 -11.66
CA ASN A 168 15.39 -4.83 -12.27
C ASN A 168 15.57 -3.52 -11.48
N LEU A 169 15.09 -2.42 -12.05
CA LEU A 169 15.04 -1.11 -11.41
C LEU A 169 13.62 -0.77 -11.01
N GLN A 170 13.40 -0.47 -9.73
CA GLN A 170 12.18 0.16 -9.26
C GLN A 170 12.40 1.67 -9.15
N LEU A 171 11.55 2.46 -9.82
CA LEU A 171 11.62 3.92 -9.81
C LEU A 171 10.35 4.49 -9.16
N HIS A 172 10.53 5.21 -8.06
CA HIS A 172 9.47 5.92 -7.36
C HIS A 172 9.54 7.40 -7.71
N ALA A 173 8.67 7.83 -8.63
CA ALA A 173 8.54 9.21 -9.02
C ALA A 173 7.35 9.82 -8.27
N ASN A 174 7.61 10.47 -7.14
CA ASN A 174 6.58 10.93 -6.20
C ASN A 174 6.05 12.34 -6.55
N PRO A 175 4.87 12.72 -6.03
CA PRO A 175 4.51 14.13 -5.96
C PRO A 175 5.49 14.88 -5.06
N ILE A 176 5.81 16.12 -5.44
CA ILE A 176 6.58 17.04 -4.59
C ILE A 176 5.89 17.22 -3.24
N GLU A 177 6.69 17.08 -2.19
CA GLU A 177 6.26 17.35 -0.82
C GLU A 177 5.72 18.77 -0.66
N ARG A 178 4.50 18.90 -0.14
CA ARG A 178 3.80 20.19 0.03
C ARG A 178 3.88 20.75 1.45
N TRP A 179 4.13 19.91 2.45
CA TRP A 179 4.00 20.28 3.87
C TRP A 179 5.25 19.92 4.66
N ARG A 180 6.39 20.42 4.21
CA ARG A 180 7.66 20.27 4.94
C ARG A 180 7.63 21.11 6.22
N PRO A 181 7.79 20.50 7.41
CA PRO A 181 7.91 21.26 8.65
C PRO A 181 9.27 21.98 8.73
N GLU A 182 9.30 23.06 9.51
CA GLU A 182 10.53 23.77 9.84
C GLU A 182 11.42 22.92 10.77
N GLU A 183 12.75 23.03 10.62
CA GLU A 183 13.71 22.22 11.38
C GLU A 183 13.68 22.57 12.88
N ASP A 184 13.34 23.80 13.25
CA ASP A 184 13.32 24.31 14.62
C ASP A 184 11.92 24.31 15.26
N ASP A 185 10.92 23.74 14.59
CA ASP A 185 9.58 23.57 15.15
C ASP A 185 9.63 22.68 16.41
N PRO A 186 9.16 23.16 17.58
CA PRO A 186 9.23 22.41 18.84
C PRO A 186 8.38 21.13 18.85
N ASP A 187 7.46 20.97 17.90
CA ASP A 187 6.64 19.77 17.72
C ASP A 187 7.22 18.78 16.71
N VAL A 188 8.44 19.03 16.21
CA VAL A 188 9.09 18.23 15.19
C VAL A 188 10.38 17.62 15.70
N ILE A 189 10.48 16.29 15.55
CA ILE A 189 11.72 15.53 15.70
C ILE A 189 12.34 15.43 14.30
N TYR A 190 13.25 16.36 13.99
CA TYR A 190 13.80 16.54 12.65
C TYR A 190 15.09 15.72 12.44
N PHE A 191 15.12 14.90 11.39
CA PHE A 191 16.33 14.24 10.90
C PHE A 191 16.68 14.78 9.51
N GLY A 192 17.77 15.56 9.45
CA GLY A 192 18.31 16.09 8.20
C GLY A 192 19.11 15.06 7.39
N PRO A 193 19.65 15.43 6.21
CA PRO A 193 20.50 14.55 5.42
C PRO A 193 21.67 13.98 6.21
N GLY A 194 21.94 12.68 6.07
CA GLY A 194 22.96 11.96 6.85
C GLY A 194 22.47 10.62 7.38
N ILE A 195 23.39 9.83 7.96
CA ILE A 195 23.05 8.55 8.62
C ILE A 195 22.88 8.79 10.12
N HIS A 196 21.74 8.36 10.64
CA HIS A 196 21.33 8.55 12.02
C HIS A 196 21.11 7.20 12.73
N THR A 197 21.63 7.11 13.94
CA THR A 197 21.29 6.04 14.88
C THR A 197 20.73 6.66 16.16
N VAL A 198 19.91 5.91 16.86
CA VAL A 198 19.33 6.30 18.14
C VAL A 198 19.55 5.20 19.16
N THR A 199 19.42 5.55 20.43
CA THR A 199 19.49 4.58 21.53
C THR A 199 18.46 3.47 21.31
N ASP A 200 18.84 2.22 21.57
CA ASP A 200 18.01 1.02 21.37
C ASP A 200 17.49 0.79 19.94
N ASN A 201 17.97 1.55 18.94
CA ASN A 201 17.50 1.52 17.56
C ASN A 201 15.97 1.75 17.40
N VAL A 202 15.38 2.55 18.30
CA VAL A 202 13.95 2.89 18.28
C VAL A 202 13.73 4.38 18.52
N VAL A 203 12.94 5.01 17.65
CA VAL A 203 12.40 6.37 17.85
C VAL A 203 10.96 6.26 18.36
N LYS A 204 10.75 6.52 19.65
CA LYS A 204 9.40 6.58 20.24
C LYS A 204 8.82 7.98 20.02
N VAL A 205 7.68 8.05 19.33
CA VAL A 205 7.06 9.33 18.95
C VAL A 205 5.96 9.70 19.96
N PRO A 206 6.07 10.83 20.67
CA PRO A 206 5.02 11.28 21.58
C PRO A 206 3.75 11.77 20.85
N SER A 207 2.62 11.81 21.54
CA SER A 207 1.38 12.42 21.04
C SER A 207 1.61 13.86 20.55
N GLY A 208 0.93 14.23 19.47
CA GLY A 208 1.01 15.56 18.85
C GLY A 208 2.27 15.80 17.99
N LYS A 209 3.35 15.03 18.19
CA LYS A 209 4.65 15.25 17.55
C LYS A 209 4.72 14.70 16.13
N THR A 210 5.63 15.26 15.35
CA THR A 210 5.96 14.81 14.00
C THR A 210 7.42 14.38 13.95
N VAL A 211 7.71 13.14 13.58
CA VAL A 211 9.04 12.78 13.09
C VAL A 211 9.12 13.16 11.63
N TYR A 212 10.14 13.92 11.25
CA TYR A 212 10.37 14.29 9.87
C TYR A 212 11.73 13.77 9.39
N LEU A 213 11.71 12.89 8.39
CA LEU A 213 12.91 12.37 7.74
C LEU A 213 13.11 13.11 6.41
N ALA A 214 14.01 14.09 6.40
CA ALA A 214 14.29 14.87 5.19
C ALA A 214 14.82 13.98 4.05
N GLY A 215 14.62 14.40 2.80
CA GLY A 215 15.28 13.74 1.67
C GLY A 215 16.79 13.69 1.85
N GLY A 216 17.37 12.49 1.71
CA GLY A 216 18.79 12.22 2.01
C GLY A 216 19.09 11.86 3.48
N ALA A 217 18.09 11.86 4.37
CA ALA A 217 18.20 11.29 5.71
C ALA A 217 18.08 9.77 5.66
N VAL A 218 18.92 9.07 6.40
CA VAL A 218 18.88 7.61 6.57
C VAL A 218 18.82 7.31 8.06
N LEU A 219 17.70 6.78 8.52
CA LEU A 219 17.48 6.36 9.91
C LEU A 219 17.68 4.85 10.03
N LYS A 220 18.61 4.42 10.89
CA LYS A 220 18.83 3.00 11.19
C LYS A 220 18.10 2.59 12.47
N ALA A 221 16.80 2.85 12.51
CA ALA A 221 15.95 2.61 13.68
C ALA A 221 14.49 2.44 13.27
N ARG A 222 13.72 1.69 14.09
CA ARG A 222 12.26 1.64 13.96
C ARG A 222 11.64 2.93 14.48
N VAL A 223 10.58 3.42 13.85
CA VAL A 223 9.74 4.51 14.38
C VAL A 223 8.48 3.93 15.01
N GLU A 224 8.21 4.27 16.28
CA GLU A 224 7.13 3.69 17.07
C GLU A 224 6.13 4.74 17.56
N PHE A 225 4.86 4.45 17.31
CA PHE A 225 3.69 5.10 17.91
C PHE A 225 3.02 4.06 18.80
N THR A 226 3.10 4.22 20.12
CA THR A 226 2.50 3.27 21.06
C THR A 226 1.79 4.01 22.17
N HIS A 227 0.48 3.81 22.32
CA HIS A 227 -0.38 4.58 23.24
C HIS A 227 -0.32 6.09 23.01
N VAL A 228 -0.30 6.52 21.75
CA VAL A 228 -0.22 7.95 21.39
C VAL A 228 -1.32 8.36 20.42
N GLU A 229 -1.51 9.66 20.31
CA GLU A 229 -2.49 10.23 19.40
C GLU A 229 -1.98 11.47 18.65
N ASN A 230 -2.55 11.73 17.48
CA ASN A 230 -2.29 12.93 16.69
C ASN A 230 -0.80 13.10 16.31
N ALA A 231 -0.11 12.00 16.02
CA ALA A 231 1.33 11.98 15.75
C ALA A 231 1.63 11.53 14.31
N ARG A 232 2.80 11.89 13.79
CA ARG A 232 3.12 11.67 12.37
C ARG A 232 4.56 11.24 12.12
N LEU A 233 4.78 10.52 11.02
CA LEU A 233 6.07 10.28 10.39
C LEU A 233 6.00 10.75 8.93
N LEU A 234 6.70 11.81 8.59
CA LEU A 234 6.64 12.44 7.27
C LEU A 234 8.03 12.52 6.65
N GLY A 235 8.08 12.65 5.32
CA GLY A 235 9.28 13.07 4.60
C GLY A 235 9.58 12.25 3.35
N ARG A 236 10.86 12.27 2.95
CA ARG A 236 11.42 11.50 1.81
C ARG A 236 12.69 10.76 2.21
N GLY A 237 12.90 10.60 3.52
CA GLY A 237 14.02 9.87 4.08
C GLY A 237 13.81 8.37 4.06
N ILE A 238 14.87 7.67 4.43
CA ILE A 238 14.98 6.21 4.33
C ILE A 238 15.04 5.64 5.75
N ILE A 239 14.23 4.62 6.04
CA ILE A 239 14.48 3.73 7.18
C ILE A 239 15.23 2.51 6.64
N TYR A 240 16.44 2.27 7.14
CA TYR A 240 17.37 1.32 6.54
C TYR A 240 17.91 0.29 7.54
N ASP A 241 17.82 -1.00 7.17
CA ASP A 241 18.48 -2.12 7.86
C ASP A 241 18.15 -2.18 9.38
N SER A 242 16.95 -1.74 9.75
CA SER A 242 16.34 -1.89 11.07
C SER A 242 15.67 -3.27 11.20
N ASP A 243 15.26 -3.66 12.42
CA ASP A 243 14.55 -4.92 12.62
C ASP A 243 13.15 -4.90 11.97
N ALA A 244 12.46 -3.77 12.11
CA ALA A 244 11.21 -3.40 11.45
C ALA A 244 11.24 -1.88 11.16
N ALA A 245 10.40 -1.37 10.25
CA ALA A 245 10.46 0.05 9.89
C ALA A 245 9.52 0.92 10.73
N THR A 246 8.24 0.59 10.83
CA THR A 246 7.25 1.36 11.60
C THR A 246 6.32 0.47 12.41
N LEU A 247 5.91 0.97 13.59
CA LEU A 247 4.91 0.34 14.45
C LEU A 247 3.91 1.40 14.92
N VAL A 248 2.63 1.10 14.74
CA VAL A 248 1.50 1.85 15.28
C VAL A 248 0.69 0.88 16.14
N ALA A 249 0.74 1.03 17.46
CA ALA A 249 0.10 0.13 18.41
C ALA A 249 -0.75 0.92 19.40
N PHE A 250 -1.99 0.50 19.64
CA PHE A 250 -2.88 1.10 20.64
C PHE A 250 -3.01 2.63 20.50
N SER A 251 -2.98 3.13 19.27
CA SER A 251 -2.82 4.55 18.97
C SER A 251 -3.97 5.08 18.11
N ARG A 252 -4.11 6.41 18.03
CA ARG A 252 -5.19 7.07 17.30
C ARG A 252 -4.70 8.22 16.43
N ASN A 253 -5.24 8.38 15.23
CA ASN A 253 -4.92 9.53 14.37
C ASN A 253 -3.42 9.63 14.07
N ILE A 254 -2.89 8.59 13.41
CA ILE A 254 -1.47 8.47 13.06
C ILE A 254 -1.31 8.56 11.54
N GLU A 255 -0.37 9.38 11.09
CA GLU A 255 -0.07 9.55 9.66
C GLU A 255 1.38 9.18 9.35
N ILE A 256 1.57 8.32 8.36
CA ILE A 256 2.87 7.95 7.80
C ILE A 256 2.85 8.32 6.32
N ASP A 257 3.76 9.20 5.86
CA ASP A 257 3.78 9.67 4.46
C ASP A 257 5.21 9.74 3.89
N GLY A 258 5.44 9.01 2.79
CA GLY A 258 6.58 9.24 1.89
C GLY A 258 7.89 8.54 2.23
N ILE A 259 7.86 7.63 3.20
CA ILE A 259 9.05 6.93 3.68
C ILE A 259 9.44 5.80 2.74
N LEU A 260 10.75 5.63 2.54
CA LEU A 260 11.31 4.45 1.90
C LEU A 260 11.87 3.49 2.97
N ALA A 261 11.22 2.34 3.14
CA ALA A 261 11.63 1.30 4.09
C ALA A 261 12.47 0.23 3.37
N LEU A 262 13.77 0.19 3.66
CA LEU A 262 14.72 -0.67 2.95
C LEU A 262 15.36 -1.70 3.86
N ASN A 263 15.22 -2.96 3.46
CA ASN A 263 15.87 -4.11 4.06
C ASN A 263 15.58 -4.31 5.56
N PRO A 264 14.32 -4.19 6.04
CA PRO A 264 14.01 -4.62 7.39
C PRO A 264 14.42 -6.09 7.58
N LYS A 265 15.07 -6.40 8.71
CA LYS A 265 15.79 -7.68 8.90
C LYS A 265 14.88 -8.83 9.26
N THR A 266 13.93 -8.60 10.17
CA THR A 266 13.23 -9.67 10.88
C THR A 266 11.75 -9.38 11.13
N GLY A 267 11.23 -8.23 10.70
CA GLY A 267 9.82 -7.88 10.91
C GLY A 267 9.24 -6.95 9.86
N TYR A 268 8.03 -6.51 10.16
CA TYR A 268 7.12 -5.74 9.31
C TYR A 268 7.67 -4.39 8.89
N SER A 269 7.29 -3.97 7.68
CA SER A 269 7.55 -2.60 7.23
C SER A 269 6.63 -1.62 7.96
N CYS A 270 5.37 -1.99 8.15
CA CYS A 270 4.43 -1.26 8.98
C CYS A 270 3.50 -2.22 9.71
N THR A 271 3.51 -2.18 11.04
CA THR A 271 2.51 -2.87 11.86
C THR A 271 1.49 -1.85 12.37
N ILE A 272 0.20 -2.14 12.21
CA ILE A 272 -0.91 -1.36 12.73
C ILE A 272 -1.73 -2.28 13.64
N GLY A 273 -1.46 -2.24 14.95
CA GLY A 273 -2.10 -3.08 15.95
C GLY A 273 -3.06 -2.31 16.84
N GLN A 274 -4.30 -2.78 16.96
CA GLN A 274 -5.35 -2.25 17.83
C GLN A 274 -5.42 -0.72 17.84
N SER A 275 -5.42 -0.12 16.65
CA SER A 275 -5.33 1.33 16.46
C SER A 275 -6.51 1.85 15.63
N GLN A 276 -6.79 3.14 15.72
CA GLN A 276 -7.91 3.76 15.00
C GLN A 276 -7.48 5.02 14.24
N GLN A 277 -8.05 5.29 13.08
CA GLN A 277 -7.71 6.46 12.27
C GLN A 277 -6.22 6.48 11.91
N VAL A 278 -5.76 5.46 11.19
CA VAL A 278 -4.37 5.38 10.73
C VAL A 278 -4.33 5.61 9.23
N THR A 279 -3.40 6.43 8.78
CA THR A 279 -3.20 6.67 7.35
C THR A 279 -1.74 6.46 6.97
N VAL A 280 -1.52 5.56 6.02
CA VAL A 280 -0.21 5.26 5.43
C VAL A 280 -0.26 5.63 3.96
N ARG A 281 0.53 6.62 3.55
CA ARG A 281 0.62 7.11 2.18
C ARG A 281 2.02 7.02 1.64
N ASN A 282 2.16 6.65 0.38
CA ASN A 282 3.44 6.71 -0.33
C ASN A 282 4.61 6.05 0.44
N LEU A 283 4.30 5.00 1.20
CA LEU A 283 5.28 4.15 1.85
C LEU A 283 5.72 3.11 0.84
N HIS A 284 7.02 3.03 0.57
CA HIS A 284 7.58 2.01 -0.32
C HIS A 284 8.46 1.06 0.48
N SER A 285 8.26 -0.25 0.31
CA SER A 285 8.98 -1.25 1.09
C SER A 285 9.67 -2.31 0.24
N TYR A 286 10.86 -2.70 0.72
CA TYR A 286 11.70 -3.74 0.15
C TYR A 286 12.29 -4.63 1.25
N SER A 287 11.88 -5.89 1.30
CA SER A 287 12.30 -6.84 2.34
C SER A 287 12.81 -8.17 1.79
N PHE A 288 13.55 -8.91 2.63
CA PHE A 288 14.13 -10.21 2.27
C PHE A 288 14.16 -11.22 3.44
N GLY A 289 13.69 -10.81 4.62
CA GLY A 289 13.71 -11.57 5.86
C GLY A 289 12.67 -12.70 5.90
N GLN A 290 12.70 -13.50 6.97
CA GLN A 290 11.82 -14.67 7.14
C GLN A 290 10.34 -14.32 7.41
N TRP A 291 10.06 -13.07 7.78
CA TRP A 291 8.72 -12.46 7.94
C TRP A 291 8.81 -11.04 7.41
N GLY A 292 9.15 -10.95 6.13
CA GLY A 292 9.47 -9.70 5.46
C GLY A 292 8.23 -8.93 5.04
N ASP A 293 7.17 -8.94 5.82
CA ASP A 293 5.88 -8.41 5.44
C ASP A 293 5.93 -6.89 5.19
N GLY A 294 5.00 -6.42 4.35
CA GLY A 294 4.76 -5.01 4.06
C GLY A 294 3.98 -4.36 5.20
N ILE A 295 2.68 -4.17 4.98
CA ILE A 295 1.78 -3.54 5.96
C ILE A 295 0.81 -4.57 6.53
N ASP A 296 0.85 -4.72 7.86
CA ASP A 296 -0.02 -5.62 8.59
C ASP A 296 -0.97 -4.83 9.49
N VAL A 297 -2.25 -5.13 9.39
CA VAL A 297 -3.30 -4.56 10.23
C VAL A 297 -3.85 -5.63 11.15
N PHE A 298 -3.85 -5.39 12.45
CA PHE A 298 -4.39 -6.27 13.49
C PHE A 298 -5.44 -5.53 14.31
N SER A 299 -6.65 -6.08 14.43
CA SER A 299 -7.73 -5.59 15.31
C SER A 299 -7.93 -4.06 15.29
N SER A 300 -7.84 -3.45 14.11
CA SER A 300 -7.82 -1.98 13.94
C SER A 300 -9.02 -1.47 13.14
N GLU A 301 -9.29 -0.18 13.25
CA GLU A 301 -10.44 0.47 12.62
C GLU A 301 -10.05 1.77 11.89
N ASP A 302 -10.72 2.07 10.77
CA ASP A 302 -10.54 3.30 9.99
C ASP A 302 -9.07 3.48 9.54
N VAL A 303 -8.61 2.53 8.71
CA VAL A 303 -7.25 2.53 8.17
C VAL A 303 -7.27 2.79 6.68
N LEU A 304 -6.47 3.79 6.25
CA LEU A 304 -6.23 4.11 4.86
C LEU A 304 -4.79 3.79 4.48
N ILE A 305 -4.61 2.95 3.46
CA ILE A 305 -3.34 2.66 2.81
C ILE A 305 -3.44 3.13 1.35
N GLU A 306 -2.60 4.07 0.92
CA GLU A 306 -2.66 4.56 -0.46
C GLU A 306 -1.32 4.95 -1.07
N GLY A 307 -1.18 4.76 -2.39
CA GLY A 307 0.04 5.15 -3.12
C GLY A 307 1.26 4.27 -2.80
N VAL A 308 1.07 3.11 -2.18
CA VAL A 308 2.18 2.28 -1.71
C VAL A 308 2.75 1.40 -2.83
N PHE A 309 4.02 1.01 -2.66
CA PHE A 309 4.70 0.02 -3.47
C PHE A 309 5.36 -0.98 -2.53
N MET A 310 4.92 -2.24 -2.61
CA MET A 310 5.36 -3.28 -1.67
C MET A 310 6.07 -4.37 -2.46
N ARG A 311 7.39 -4.47 -2.28
CA ARG A 311 8.18 -5.60 -2.78
C ARG A 311 8.73 -6.40 -1.61
N ASN A 312 7.97 -7.40 -1.19
CA ASN A 312 8.15 -8.02 0.10
C ASN A 312 8.40 -9.52 -0.02
N SER A 313 9.20 -10.05 0.90
CA SER A 313 9.52 -11.48 1.00
C SER A 313 8.54 -12.27 1.86
N ASP A 314 7.37 -11.69 2.11
CA ASP A 314 6.19 -12.28 2.70
C ASP A 314 5.00 -11.38 2.29
N ASP A 315 3.88 -11.41 3.02
CA ASP A 315 2.67 -10.66 2.70
C ASP A 315 2.92 -9.17 2.43
N CYS A 316 2.49 -8.65 1.28
CA CYS A 316 2.61 -7.22 0.98
C CYS A 316 1.61 -6.40 1.81
N ILE A 317 0.36 -6.86 1.86
CA ILE A 317 -0.70 -6.29 2.69
C ILE A 317 -1.43 -7.43 3.41
N ALA A 318 -1.45 -7.39 4.74
CA ALA A 318 -2.17 -8.34 5.56
C ALA A 318 -3.21 -7.68 6.46
N VAL A 319 -4.40 -8.28 6.55
CA VAL A 319 -5.48 -7.84 7.45
C VAL A 319 -5.91 -9.00 8.35
N TYR A 320 -5.66 -8.83 9.63
CA TYR A 320 -5.81 -9.81 10.68
C TYR A 320 -6.75 -9.30 11.78
N ALA A 321 -7.32 -10.22 12.55
CA ALA A 321 -7.99 -9.89 13.81
C ALA A 321 -6.97 -10.01 14.96
N HIS A 322 -7.29 -10.77 16.00
CA HIS A 322 -6.40 -10.95 17.14
C HIS A 322 -5.06 -11.60 16.81
N ARG A 323 -3.99 -11.00 17.33
CA ARG A 323 -2.65 -11.59 17.42
C ARG A 323 -1.90 -10.96 18.58
N TRP A 324 -1.21 -11.78 19.37
CA TRP A 324 -0.47 -11.33 20.55
C TRP A 324 -1.37 -10.54 21.51
N ASP A 325 -1.02 -9.28 21.81
CA ASP A 325 -1.77 -8.41 22.72
C ASP A 325 -2.81 -7.52 21.98
N TYR A 326 -3.00 -7.70 20.67
CA TYR A 326 -4.04 -7.00 19.91
C TYR A 326 -5.32 -7.83 19.93
N TYR A 327 -6.41 -7.24 20.41
CA TYR A 327 -7.72 -7.89 20.54
C TYR A 327 -8.81 -7.06 19.88
N GLY A 328 -9.78 -7.75 19.28
CA GLY A 328 -10.97 -7.15 18.70
C GLY A 328 -11.08 -7.35 17.20
N ASP A 329 -12.22 -6.90 16.68
CA ASP A 329 -12.53 -6.90 15.25
C ASP A 329 -11.58 -6.02 14.46
N CYS A 330 -11.48 -6.26 13.15
CA CYS A 330 -10.79 -5.37 12.22
C CYS A 330 -11.80 -4.82 11.20
N ARG A 331 -11.94 -3.50 11.08
CA ARG A 331 -13.00 -2.92 10.24
C ARG A 331 -12.64 -1.63 9.51
N ASN A 332 -13.33 -1.35 8.41
CA ASN A 332 -13.21 -0.10 7.63
C ASN A 332 -11.78 0.14 7.15
N ILE A 333 -11.23 -0.83 6.42
CA ILE A 333 -9.86 -0.77 5.88
C ILE A 333 -9.95 -0.49 4.39
N THR A 334 -9.31 0.58 3.92
CA THR A 334 -9.24 0.92 2.49
C THR A 334 -7.80 0.91 2.01
N VAL A 335 -7.53 0.11 0.98
CA VAL A 335 -6.26 0.07 0.25
C VAL A 335 -6.52 0.55 -1.16
N ARG A 336 -5.81 1.58 -1.62
CA ARG A 336 -6.02 2.10 -2.98
C ARG A 336 -4.79 2.61 -3.70
N ASN A 337 -4.86 2.71 -5.02
CA ASN A 337 -3.84 3.32 -5.87
C ASN A 337 -2.43 2.75 -5.58
N SER A 338 -2.32 1.43 -5.49
CA SER A 338 -1.13 0.77 -4.92
C SER A 338 -0.62 -0.36 -5.80
N THR A 339 0.68 -0.65 -5.70
CA THR A 339 1.36 -1.67 -6.51
C THR A 339 1.99 -2.71 -5.61
N LEU A 340 1.72 -3.99 -5.88
CA LEU A 340 2.11 -5.10 -5.02
C LEU A 340 2.98 -6.11 -5.77
N TRP A 341 4.08 -6.51 -5.15
CA TRP A 341 5.06 -7.46 -5.67
C TRP A 341 5.47 -8.42 -4.55
N ALA A 342 4.80 -9.56 -4.47
CA ALA A 342 5.11 -10.58 -3.47
C ALA A 342 6.22 -11.50 -3.99
N ASP A 343 7.45 -11.29 -3.54
CA ASP A 343 8.60 -12.16 -3.85
C ASP A 343 8.42 -13.56 -3.20
N VAL A 344 7.65 -13.64 -2.11
CA VAL A 344 7.14 -14.84 -1.42
C VAL A 344 5.75 -14.53 -0.86
N ALA A 345 4.93 -15.55 -0.53
CA ALA A 345 3.61 -15.41 0.08
C ALA A 345 2.63 -14.55 -0.76
N HIS A 346 1.88 -13.64 -0.15
CA HIS A 346 0.71 -13.04 -0.80
C HIS A 346 0.91 -11.55 -1.13
N PRO A 347 0.42 -11.09 -2.29
CA PRO A 347 0.14 -9.67 -2.49
C PRO A 347 -0.88 -9.15 -1.47
N VAL A 348 -1.97 -9.90 -1.23
CA VAL A 348 -2.99 -9.57 -0.23
C VAL A 348 -3.40 -10.83 0.54
N ASN A 349 -3.39 -10.75 1.87
CA ASN A 349 -3.89 -11.78 2.77
C ASN A 349 -4.89 -11.20 3.78
N ILE A 350 -6.01 -11.88 4.02
CA ILE A 350 -7.04 -11.49 4.99
C ILE A 350 -7.43 -12.72 5.81
N GLY A 351 -7.39 -12.64 7.13
CA GLY A 351 -7.81 -13.73 8.03
C GLY A 351 -6.66 -14.41 8.76
N THR A 352 -6.59 -15.73 8.76
CA THR A 352 -5.59 -16.56 9.47
C THR A 352 -5.66 -16.49 11.00
N HIS A 353 -5.43 -15.30 11.58
CA HIS A 353 -5.32 -15.05 13.01
C HIS A 353 -6.59 -14.41 13.59
N GLY A 354 -6.96 -14.86 14.79
CA GLY A 354 -8.13 -14.40 15.52
C GLY A 354 -8.19 -15.00 16.92
N ASN A 355 -9.31 -14.80 17.61
CA ASN A 355 -9.55 -15.32 18.96
C ASN A 355 -10.70 -16.35 18.99
N PRO A 356 -10.43 -17.67 19.09
CA PRO A 356 -11.48 -18.68 19.15
C PRO A 356 -12.38 -18.59 20.39
N GLU A 357 -11.86 -18.08 21.51
CA GLU A 357 -12.63 -17.93 22.77
C GLU A 357 -13.63 -16.78 22.68
N LYS A 358 -13.30 -15.75 21.90
CA LYS A 358 -14.15 -14.58 21.62
C LYS A 358 -14.10 -14.28 20.12
N PRO A 359 -14.82 -15.06 19.29
CA PRO A 359 -14.72 -14.99 17.84
C PRO A 359 -14.95 -13.59 17.26
N GLU A 360 -13.97 -13.10 16.51
CA GLU A 360 -13.95 -11.76 15.93
C GLU A 360 -14.48 -11.73 14.49
N VAL A 361 -14.67 -10.53 13.97
CA VAL A 361 -15.08 -10.23 12.59
C VAL A 361 -14.05 -9.32 11.94
N ILE A 362 -13.69 -9.65 10.69
CA ILE A 362 -12.95 -8.77 9.79
C ILE A 362 -13.94 -8.28 8.73
N GLU A 363 -14.26 -6.98 8.73
CA GLU A 363 -15.34 -6.46 7.88
C GLU A 363 -15.10 -5.11 7.22
N ASN A 364 -15.82 -4.85 6.13
CA ASN A 364 -15.79 -3.58 5.39
C ASN A 364 -14.38 -3.26 4.88
N ILE A 365 -13.84 -4.16 4.06
CA ILE A 365 -12.50 -4.03 3.49
C ILE A 365 -12.63 -3.65 2.01
N VAL A 366 -11.96 -2.60 1.57
CA VAL A 366 -12.00 -2.11 0.20
C VAL A 366 -10.59 -2.09 -0.39
N PHE A 367 -10.36 -2.89 -1.42
CA PHE A 367 -9.22 -2.78 -2.32
C PHE A 367 -9.69 -2.13 -3.61
N SER A 368 -9.07 -1.01 -4.00
CA SER A 368 -9.47 -0.27 -5.20
C SER A 368 -8.25 0.21 -5.97
N ASP A 369 -8.18 -0.04 -7.27
CA ASP A 369 -7.08 0.48 -8.10
C ASP A 369 -5.70 -0.08 -7.67
N ILE A 370 -5.61 -1.42 -7.63
CA ILE A 370 -4.40 -2.16 -7.25
C ILE A 370 -3.76 -2.84 -8.47
N ASP A 371 -2.47 -2.63 -8.69
CA ASP A 371 -1.69 -3.38 -9.67
C ASP A 371 -0.86 -4.47 -8.97
N VAL A 372 -1.14 -5.74 -9.27
CA VAL A 372 -0.35 -6.88 -8.76
C VAL A 372 0.64 -7.29 -9.84
N LEU A 373 1.93 -7.06 -9.57
CA LEU A 373 3.02 -7.32 -10.50
C LEU A 373 3.65 -8.70 -10.32
N GLN A 374 3.58 -9.26 -9.12
CA GLN A 374 4.19 -10.55 -8.82
C GLN A 374 3.45 -11.25 -7.69
N HIS A 375 3.36 -12.57 -7.83
CA HIS A 375 3.00 -13.53 -6.81
C HIS A 375 3.84 -14.79 -7.02
N ARG A 376 4.58 -15.18 -5.99
CA ARG A 376 5.47 -16.34 -6.04
C ARG A 376 5.39 -17.16 -4.75
N GLU A 377 4.32 -17.92 -4.60
CA GLU A 377 4.08 -18.77 -3.44
C GLU A 377 3.98 -20.26 -3.84
N PRO A 378 4.97 -21.10 -3.51
CA PRO A 378 4.94 -22.51 -3.89
C PRO A 378 3.95 -23.37 -3.08
N GLN A 379 3.51 -22.93 -1.90
CA GLN A 379 2.61 -23.68 -1.04
C GLN A 379 1.15 -23.49 -1.49
N VAL A 380 0.59 -24.48 -2.20
CA VAL A 380 -0.75 -24.44 -2.80
C VAL A 380 -1.87 -23.91 -1.89
N LEU A 381 -1.85 -24.24 -0.59
CA LEU A 381 -2.89 -23.83 0.36
C LEU A 381 -2.70 -22.41 0.93
N TYR A 382 -1.64 -21.73 0.53
CA TYR A 382 -1.28 -20.35 0.91
C TYR A 382 -1.01 -19.51 -0.35
N GLN A 383 -1.53 -19.91 -1.50
CA GLN A 383 -1.45 -19.10 -2.71
C GLN A 383 -2.59 -18.08 -2.76
N GLY A 384 -2.53 -17.15 -3.70
CA GLY A 384 -3.58 -16.17 -4.01
C GLY A 384 -3.01 -14.76 -4.11
N CYS A 385 -3.24 -14.09 -5.24
CA CYS A 385 -3.01 -12.64 -5.32
C CYS A 385 -3.91 -11.91 -4.33
N PHE A 386 -5.15 -12.38 -4.20
CA PHE A 386 -6.03 -12.07 -3.08
C PHE A 386 -6.39 -13.36 -2.35
N ALA A 387 -5.91 -13.46 -1.11
CA ALA A 387 -6.17 -14.58 -0.22
C ALA A 387 -7.11 -14.17 0.92
N LEU A 388 -8.25 -14.85 1.04
CA LEU A 388 -9.20 -14.68 2.15
C LEU A 388 -9.30 -16.02 2.88
N ASN A 389 -8.67 -16.10 4.06
CA ASN A 389 -8.42 -17.37 4.73
C ASN A 389 -8.85 -17.32 6.20
N PRO A 390 -10.15 -17.23 6.51
CA PRO A 390 -10.58 -17.10 7.90
C PRO A 390 -10.18 -18.33 8.72
N GLY A 391 -9.66 -18.08 9.91
CA GLY A 391 -9.11 -19.02 10.88
C GLY A 391 -9.39 -18.52 12.30
N ASP A 392 -9.11 -19.32 13.31
CA ASP A 392 -9.34 -18.96 14.71
C ASP A 392 -10.79 -18.50 15.00
N SER A 393 -11.76 -19.13 14.34
CA SER A 393 -13.18 -18.77 14.41
C SER A 393 -13.52 -17.34 13.96
N ASN A 394 -12.59 -16.61 13.31
CA ASN A 394 -12.94 -15.30 12.75
C ASN A 394 -13.92 -15.44 11.56
N LEU A 395 -14.71 -14.40 11.33
CA LEU A 395 -15.60 -14.27 10.16
C LEU A 395 -15.08 -13.15 9.27
N ILE A 396 -14.87 -13.40 7.98
CA ILE A 396 -14.58 -12.34 7.01
C ILE A 396 -15.87 -11.97 6.29
N ARG A 397 -16.24 -10.69 6.26
CA ARG A 397 -17.41 -10.25 5.50
C ARG A 397 -17.31 -8.86 4.89
N GLY A 398 -18.08 -8.58 3.84
CA GLY A 398 -18.13 -7.24 3.25
C GLY A 398 -16.79 -6.81 2.66
N VAL A 399 -16.22 -7.65 1.81
CA VAL A 399 -14.94 -7.37 1.12
C VAL A 399 -15.22 -6.95 -0.31
N ARG A 400 -14.66 -5.82 -0.71
CA ARG A 400 -14.73 -5.30 -2.07
C ARG A 400 -13.35 -5.27 -2.69
N ILE A 401 -13.19 -5.98 -3.81
CA ILE A 401 -11.98 -5.94 -4.63
C ILE A 401 -12.39 -5.35 -5.96
N GLN A 402 -12.06 -4.08 -6.20
CA GLN A 402 -12.53 -3.39 -7.38
C GLN A 402 -11.42 -2.73 -8.17
N ASP A 403 -11.62 -2.64 -9.48
CA ASP A 403 -10.64 -2.09 -10.40
C ASP A 403 -9.30 -2.73 -10.04
N VAL A 404 -9.20 -4.03 -10.33
CA VAL A 404 -8.12 -5.01 -10.22
C VAL A 404 -7.23 -5.18 -11.47
N ARG A 405 -5.90 -4.97 -11.49
CA ARG A 405 -5.08 -5.53 -12.58
C ARG A 405 -4.01 -6.45 -12.02
N VAL A 406 -4.10 -7.72 -12.38
CA VAL A 406 -3.10 -8.74 -12.08
C VAL A 406 -2.40 -9.07 -13.38
N GLU A 407 -1.11 -8.80 -13.41
CA GLU A 407 -0.28 -9.13 -14.56
C GLU A 407 0.30 -10.55 -14.41
N ASP A 408 1.02 -11.02 -15.44
CA ASP A 408 1.61 -12.35 -15.39
C ASP A 408 2.64 -12.44 -14.26
N PHE A 409 2.40 -13.36 -13.34
CA PHE A 409 3.23 -13.62 -12.17
C PHE A 409 3.97 -14.95 -12.33
N THR A 410 4.88 -15.29 -11.41
CA THR A 410 5.75 -16.46 -11.58
C THR A 410 5.14 -17.76 -11.06
N TRP A 411 4.47 -17.74 -9.90
CA TRP A 411 3.94 -18.96 -9.29
C TRP A 411 2.85 -18.66 -8.26
N GLY A 412 1.60 -19.04 -8.54
CA GLY A 412 0.55 -18.99 -7.53
C GLY A 412 -0.84 -18.97 -8.11
N GLN A 413 -1.81 -18.45 -7.38
CA GLN A 413 -3.23 -18.40 -7.79
C GLN A 413 -3.67 -16.96 -7.98
N LEU A 414 -4.65 -16.73 -8.87
CA LEU A 414 -5.29 -15.42 -8.97
C LEU A 414 -6.05 -15.09 -7.68
N LEU A 415 -6.78 -16.07 -7.16
CA LEU A 415 -7.61 -15.96 -5.96
C LEU A 415 -7.51 -17.23 -5.13
N ASN A 416 -7.53 -17.07 -3.81
CA ASN A 416 -7.73 -18.17 -2.88
C ASN A 416 -8.67 -17.70 -1.77
N MET A 417 -9.83 -18.34 -1.66
CA MET A 417 -10.78 -18.05 -0.60
C MET A 417 -11.09 -19.37 0.08
N ARG A 418 -10.57 -19.56 1.29
CA ARG A 418 -10.63 -20.85 1.97
C ARG A 418 -10.87 -20.69 3.46
N VAL A 419 -11.97 -21.23 3.94
CA VAL A 419 -12.16 -21.36 5.39
C VAL A 419 -11.20 -22.44 5.90
N MET A 420 -10.26 -22.01 6.75
CA MET A 420 -9.01 -22.75 6.93
C MET A 420 -8.87 -23.30 8.34
N ALA A 421 -8.72 -24.62 8.46
CA ALA A 421 -8.03 -25.25 9.59
C ALA A 421 -6.59 -25.56 9.19
N ASN A 422 -5.60 -25.01 9.90
CA ASN A 422 -4.17 -25.28 9.63
C ASN A 422 -3.32 -25.17 10.92
N ARG A 423 -1.99 -25.19 10.78
CA ARG A 423 -1.05 -25.11 11.91
C ARG A 423 -0.95 -23.73 12.58
N TYR A 424 -1.52 -22.69 11.97
CA TYR A 424 -1.42 -21.30 12.44
C TYR A 424 -2.69 -20.82 13.17
N ASN A 425 -3.72 -21.67 13.22
CA ASN A 425 -4.95 -21.42 13.95
C ASN A 425 -5.34 -22.63 14.81
N ALA A 426 -6.08 -22.37 15.88
CA ALA A 426 -6.62 -23.37 16.79
C ALA A 426 -8.01 -23.87 16.36
N SER A 427 -8.68 -23.18 15.43
CA SER A 427 -9.98 -23.60 14.87
C SER A 427 -10.15 -23.06 13.44
N PRO A 428 -10.97 -23.71 12.60
CA PRO A 428 -11.39 -23.11 11.34
C PRO A 428 -12.16 -21.81 11.56
N GLY A 429 -12.08 -20.88 10.60
CA GLY A 429 -12.92 -19.70 10.59
C GLY A 429 -14.42 -20.01 10.53
N ARG A 430 -15.26 -19.00 10.77
CA ARG A 430 -16.72 -19.14 10.71
C ARG A 430 -17.29 -19.03 9.30
N GLY A 431 -16.54 -18.46 8.35
CA GLY A 431 -16.99 -18.33 6.97
C GLY A 431 -16.41 -17.11 6.26
N ILE A 432 -16.79 -16.98 4.99
CA ILE A 432 -16.54 -15.79 4.16
C ILE A 432 -17.90 -15.36 3.60
N GLU A 433 -18.29 -14.10 3.79
CA GLU A 433 -19.62 -13.63 3.39
C GLU A 433 -19.54 -12.29 2.63
N ASP A 434 -20.40 -12.10 1.64
CA ASP A 434 -20.59 -10.81 0.94
C ASP A 434 -19.29 -10.24 0.35
N VAL A 435 -18.71 -10.99 -0.59
CA VAL A 435 -17.51 -10.59 -1.34
C VAL A 435 -17.91 -10.13 -2.73
N TYR A 436 -17.52 -8.91 -3.08
CA TYR A 436 -17.79 -8.31 -4.38
C TYR A 436 -16.49 -7.97 -5.11
N VAL A 437 -16.22 -8.72 -6.18
CA VAL A 437 -15.08 -8.52 -7.06
C VAL A 437 -15.57 -7.85 -8.33
N ARG A 438 -15.14 -6.61 -8.60
CA ARG A 438 -15.62 -5.80 -9.74
C ARG A 438 -14.44 -5.34 -10.60
N ASN A 439 -14.50 -5.51 -11.91
CA ASN A 439 -13.44 -5.05 -12.82
C ASN A 439 -12.06 -5.61 -12.43
N LEU A 440 -11.98 -6.92 -12.21
CA LEU A 440 -10.70 -7.59 -12.01
C LEU A 440 -10.22 -8.16 -13.35
N THR A 441 -9.03 -7.78 -13.77
CA THR A 441 -8.39 -8.30 -14.96
C THR A 441 -7.16 -9.10 -14.59
N TYR A 442 -7.03 -10.31 -15.15
CA TYR A 442 -5.81 -11.09 -15.14
C TYR A 442 -5.28 -11.26 -16.57
N ASN A 443 -4.04 -10.82 -16.80
CA ASN A 443 -3.34 -10.97 -18.08
C ASN A 443 -2.05 -11.75 -17.85
N GLY A 444 -2.10 -13.07 -18.04
CA GLY A 444 -0.97 -13.95 -17.81
C GLY A 444 -1.25 -15.42 -18.09
N THR A 445 -0.22 -16.24 -17.96
CA THR A 445 -0.24 -17.66 -18.33
C THR A 445 0.16 -18.61 -17.19
N HIS A 446 0.63 -18.07 -16.06
CA HIS A 446 1.22 -18.87 -14.98
C HIS A 446 0.30 -19.10 -13.77
N ALA A 447 -0.92 -18.54 -13.79
CA ALA A 447 -1.89 -18.78 -12.74
C ALA A 447 -2.23 -20.28 -12.62
N SER A 448 -1.99 -20.80 -11.43
CA SER A 448 -2.52 -22.09 -10.97
C SER A 448 -4.01 -22.00 -10.71
N MET A 449 -4.65 -23.16 -10.57
CA MET A 449 -6.08 -23.26 -10.32
C MET A 449 -6.48 -22.51 -9.04
N ALA A 450 -7.40 -21.55 -9.16
CA ALA A 450 -7.93 -20.82 -8.00
C ALA A 450 -8.76 -21.74 -7.10
N ILE A 451 -8.73 -21.51 -5.79
CA ILE A 451 -9.43 -22.34 -4.79
C ILE A 451 -10.48 -21.52 -4.05
N LEU A 452 -11.74 -21.95 -4.10
CA LEU A 452 -12.86 -21.45 -3.31
C LEU A 452 -13.44 -22.59 -2.48
N THR A 453 -13.21 -22.59 -1.17
CA THR A 453 -13.64 -23.70 -0.32
C THR A 453 -14.22 -23.22 1.01
N GLY A 454 -15.51 -23.50 1.23
CA GLY A 454 -16.06 -23.53 2.59
C GLY A 454 -15.55 -24.77 3.33
N TYR A 455 -15.53 -24.74 4.66
CA TYR A 455 -14.98 -25.84 5.45
C TYR A 455 -15.99 -26.98 5.63
N ASP A 456 -17.24 -26.61 5.95
CA ASP A 456 -18.39 -27.50 6.08
C ASP A 456 -19.69 -26.71 5.85
N ALA A 457 -20.86 -27.33 6.06
CA ALA A 457 -22.15 -26.68 5.89
C ALA A 457 -22.39 -25.47 6.82
N ASP A 458 -21.75 -25.45 8.00
CA ASP A 458 -21.87 -24.39 9.00
C ASP A 458 -20.83 -23.28 8.80
N ARG A 459 -19.77 -23.57 8.03
CA ARG A 459 -18.66 -22.66 7.71
C ARG A 459 -18.49 -22.43 6.21
N PRO A 460 -19.52 -21.88 5.54
CA PRO A 460 -19.54 -21.73 4.09
C PRO A 460 -18.80 -20.47 3.60
N ILE A 461 -18.66 -20.41 2.28
CA ILE A 461 -18.49 -19.14 1.56
C ILE A 461 -19.87 -18.75 1.02
N LYS A 462 -20.36 -17.56 1.32
CA LYS A 462 -21.67 -17.06 0.85
C LYS A 462 -21.54 -15.77 0.07
N ASN A 463 -22.36 -15.63 -0.96
CA ASN A 463 -22.58 -14.38 -1.69
C ASN A 463 -21.29 -13.80 -2.29
N LEU A 464 -20.56 -14.63 -3.02
CA LEU A 464 -19.40 -14.20 -3.81
C LEU A 464 -19.85 -13.81 -5.22
N THR A 465 -19.65 -12.54 -5.58
CA THR A 465 -20.03 -12.02 -6.89
C THR A 465 -18.82 -11.47 -7.62
N PHE A 466 -18.52 -12.05 -8.77
CA PHE A 466 -17.63 -11.49 -9.77
C PHE A 466 -18.45 -10.68 -10.77
N GLN A 467 -18.10 -9.42 -10.97
CA GLN A 467 -18.65 -8.59 -12.03
C GLN A 467 -17.52 -8.05 -12.91
N ASN A 468 -17.63 -8.30 -14.22
CA ASN A 468 -16.64 -7.90 -15.19
C ASN A 468 -15.23 -8.46 -14.86
N LEU A 469 -15.18 -9.74 -14.47
CA LEU A 469 -13.93 -10.48 -14.36
C LEU A 469 -13.41 -10.76 -15.78
N THR A 470 -12.19 -10.32 -16.09
CA THR A 470 -11.56 -10.52 -17.39
C THR A 470 -10.31 -11.37 -17.24
N VAL A 471 -10.21 -12.47 -17.99
CA VAL A 471 -9.03 -13.34 -18.04
C VAL A 471 -8.53 -13.41 -19.47
N ASN A 472 -7.33 -12.89 -19.72
CA ASN A 472 -6.68 -12.86 -21.03
C ASN A 472 -7.62 -12.35 -22.14
N GLY A 473 -8.26 -11.20 -21.88
CA GLY A 473 -9.21 -10.55 -22.79
C GLY A 473 -10.62 -11.17 -22.84
N THR A 474 -10.87 -12.29 -22.17
CA THR A 474 -12.19 -12.92 -22.10
C THR A 474 -12.93 -12.46 -20.85
N VAL A 475 -14.10 -11.82 -21.04
CA VAL A 475 -15.02 -11.53 -19.92
C VAL A 475 -15.71 -12.81 -19.49
N VAL A 476 -15.59 -13.15 -18.20
CA VAL A 476 -16.12 -14.38 -17.60
C VAL A 476 -17.45 -14.06 -16.93
N HIS A 477 -18.53 -14.65 -17.46
CA HIS A 477 -19.87 -14.45 -16.93
C HIS A 477 -20.77 -15.66 -17.19
N ASP A 478 -21.83 -15.83 -16.39
CA ASP A 478 -22.67 -17.03 -16.42
C ASP A 478 -23.41 -17.23 -17.75
N ARG A 479 -23.70 -16.12 -18.45
CA ARG A 479 -24.37 -16.09 -19.77
C ARG A 479 -23.42 -16.26 -20.97
N MET A 480 -22.10 -16.35 -20.75
CA MET A 480 -21.15 -16.51 -21.85
C MET A 480 -21.34 -17.84 -22.58
N LYS A 481 -21.00 -17.89 -23.87
CA LYS A 481 -20.99 -19.15 -24.62
C LYS A 481 -19.89 -20.06 -24.08
N LYS A 482 -20.27 -21.27 -23.65
CA LYS A 482 -19.37 -22.34 -23.19
C LYS A 482 -19.99 -23.72 -23.48
N PRO A 483 -19.21 -24.82 -23.49
CA PRO A 483 -19.77 -26.17 -23.57
C PRO A 483 -20.82 -26.41 -22.48
N GLY A 484 -21.88 -27.17 -22.79
CA GLY A 484 -23.01 -27.35 -21.86
C GLY A 484 -22.66 -28.11 -20.57
N TRP A 485 -21.53 -28.82 -20.55
CA TRP A 485 -21.03 -29.53 -19.37
C TRP A 485 -19.96 -28.73 -18.59
N TYR A 486 -19.64 -27.50 -19.00
CA TYR A 486 -18.71 -26.61 -18.29
C TYR A 486 -19.46 -25.73 -17.29
N LEU A 487 -18.88 -25.58 -16.11
CA LEU A 487 -19.22 -24.53 -15.16
C LEU A 487 -18.54 -23.21 -15.59
N THR A 488 -19.03 -22.08 -15.11
CA THR A 488 -18.36 -20.78 -15.37
C THR A 488 -16.96 -20.74 -14.74
N THR A 489 -16.75 -21.46 -13.64
CA THR A 489 -15.45 -21.59 -12.96
C THR A 489 -14.38 -22.28 -13.83
N ASP A 490 -14.78 -23.12 -14.80
CA ASP A 490 -13.84 -23.76 -15.73
C ASP A 490 -13.17 -22.75 -16.68
N MET A 491 -13.74 -21.55 -16.82
CA MET A 491 -13.20 -20.47 -17.66
C MET A 491 -12.08 -19.67 -16.96
N VAL A 492 -11.87 -19.86 -15.66
CA VAL A 492 -10.86 -19.17 -14.82
C VAL A 492 -10.10 -20.20 -13.97
N PRO A 493 -9.76 -21.35 -14.57
CA PRO A 493 -9.57 -22.66 -13.91
C PRO A 493 -9.70 -22.59 -12.38
N MET A 494 -10.93 -22.67 -11.88
CA MET A 494 -11.26 -22.42 -10.48
C MET A 494 -12.02 -23.61 -9.89
N PHE A 495 -11.60 -24.09 -8.72
CA PHE A 495 -12.32 -25.10 -7.96
C PHE A 495 -13.20 -24.43 -6.90
N ALA A 496 -14.49 -24.72 -6.93
CA ALA A 496 -15.45 -24.35 -5.89
C ALA A 496 -16.10 -25.61 -5.30
N ASN A 497 -16.02 -25.80 -3.98
CA ASN A 497 -16.65 -26.96 -3.34
C ASN A 497 -18.15 -26.74 -3.03
N GLU A 498 -18.80 -27.78 -2.51
CA GLU A 498 -20.24 -27.81 -2.19
C GLU A 498 -20.67 -26.82 -1.09
N HIS A 499 -19.71 -26.21 -0.40
CA HIS A 499 -19.95 -25.22 0.66
C HIS A 499 -19.81 -23.78 0.16
N VAL A 500 -19.62 -23.57 -1.15
CA VAL A 500 -19.69 -22.26 -1.78
C VAL A 500 -21.11 -22.00 -2.28
N GLN A 501 -21.76 -20.99 -1.72
CA GLN A 501 -23.17 -20.67 -1.94
C GLN A 501 -23.32 -19.31 -2.62
N ASN A 502 -24.24 -19.21 -3.58
CA ASN A 502 -24.54 -17.99 -4.33
C ASN A 502 -23.32 -17.38 -5.04
N LEU A 503 -22.46 -18.23 -5.61
CA LEU A 503 -21.38 -17.80 -6.51
C LEU A 503 -21.99 -17.32 -7.83
N ARG A 504 -21.65 -16.08 -8.25
CA ARG A 504 -22.19 -15.46 -9.46
C ARG A 504 -21.07 -14.84 -10.29
N PHE A 505 -21.18 -14.97 -11.61
CA PHE A 505 -20.30 -14.28 -12.57
C PHE A 505 -21.15 -13.43 -13.52
N LEU A 506 -20.93 -12.13 -13.47
CA LEU A 506 -21.74 -11.14 -14.18
C LEU A 506 -20.86 -10.38 -15.17
N ASP A 507 -21.42 -10.04 -16.33
CA ASP A 507 -20.82 -9.04 -17.22
C ASP A 507 -21.05 -7.62 -16.65
N ALA A 508 -20.47 -6.60 -17.28
CA ALA A 508 -20.58 -5.20 -16.85
C ALA A 508 -22.01 -4.66 -16.90
N ASP A 509 -22.82 -5.13 -17.86
CA ASP A 509 -24.18 -4.63 -18.13
C ASP A 509 -25.24 -5.30 -17.24
N THR A 510 -24.89 -6.42 -16.59
CA THR A 510 -25.79 -7.14 -15.71
C THR A 510 -25.94 -6.45 -14.36
N PRO A 511 -27.15 -6.08 -13.92
CA PRO A 511 -27.37 -5.59 -12.56
C PRO A 511 -26.96 -6.64 -11.53
N ALA A 512 -26.03 -6.29 -10.62
CA ALA A 512 -25.56 -7.19 -9.57
C ALA A 512 -26.60 -7.41 -8.46
N VAL A 513 -27.50 -6.43 -8.28
CA VAL A 513 -28.59 -6.44 -7.31
C VAL A 513 -29.81 -5.71 -7.89
N THR A 514 -31.00 -6.01 -7.34
CA THR A 514 -32.28 -5.42 -7.75
C THR A 514 -32.88 -4.46 -6.70
N ALA A 515 -32.27 -4.34 -5.53
CA ALA A 515 -32.67 -3.41 -4.49
C ALA A 515 -31.72 -2.20 -4.46
N ALA A 516 -32.26 -1.01 -4.18
CA ALA A 516 -31.45 0.17 -3.92
C ALA A 516 -30.56 -0.04 -2.68
N PRO A 517 -29.41 0.66 -2.57
CA PRO A 517 -28.54 0.54 -1.40
C PRO A 517 -29.23 0.99 -0.11
N GLU A 518 -28.70 0.57 1.04
CA GLU A 518 -28.99 1.15 2.36
C GLU A 518 -27.67 1.51 3.03
N ILE A 519 -27.50 2.76 3.48
CA ILE A 519 -26.24 3.23 4.07
C ILE A 519 -26.15 2.78 5.53
N THR A 520 -25.18 1.90 5.81
CA THR A 520 -24.99 1.20 7.10
C THR A 520 -23.93 1.84 7.99
N SER A 521 -23.02 2.65 7.43
CA SER A 521 -22.02 3.42 8.19
C SER A 521 -22.64 4.35 9.24
N ALA A 522 -21.85 4.72 10.25
CA ALA A 522 -22.30 5.57 11.34
C ALA A 522 -22.79 6.95 10.84
N GLY A 523 -23.80 7.52 11.51
CA GLY A 523 -24.33 8.85 11.21
C GLY A 523 -23.51 10.00 11.80
N GLU A 524 -22.36 9.72 12.43
CA GLU A 524 -21.48 10.71 13.03
C GLU A 524 -20.02 10.33 12.80
N ALA A 525 -19.17 11.34 12.59
CA ALA A 525 -17.72 11.16 12.50
C ALA A 525 -16.98 12.36 13.08
N THR A 526 -15.80 12.11 13.66
CA THR A 526 -14.96 13.15 14.26
C THR A 526 -13.60 13.18 13.59
N ALA A 527 -13.20 14.36 13.13
CA ALA A 527 -11.90 14.64 12.55
C ALA A 527 -11.13 15.65 13.41
N THR A 528 -9.81 15.70 13.27
CA THR A 528 -8.96 16.71 13.91
C THR A 528 -8.41 17.66 12.85
N MET A 529 -8.53 18.97 13.07
CA MET A 529 -8.02 19.97 12.14
C MET A 529 -6.52 19.74 11.87
N LYS A 530 -6.08 19.92 10.60
CA LYS A 530 -4.68 19.73 10.15
C LYS A 530 -4.12 18.31 10.33
N ARG A 531 -4.96 17.32 10.61
CA ARG A 531 -4.57 15.89 10.65
C ARG A 531 -5.27 15.12 9.54
N ALA A 532 -4.66 14.04 9.09
CA ALA A 532 -5.32 13.12 8.19
C ALA A 532 -6.61 12.60 8.81
N PHE A 533 -7.64 12.49 7.99
CA PHE A 533 -8.92 11.91 8.35
C PHE A 533 -9.32 10.93 7.27
N ASN A 534 -9.87 9.79 7.67
CA ASN A 534 -10.52 8.86 6.78
C ASN A 534 -11.84 8.35 7.41
N HIS A 535 -12.86 8.14 6.59
CA HIS A 535 -14.15 7.62 7.00
C HIS A 535 -14.82 6.92 5.82
N LEU A 536 -15.04 5.62 5.95
CA LEU A 536 -15.64 4.80 4.91
C LEU A 536 -17.17 4.80 5.02
N VAL A 537 -17.85 5.29 3.97
CA VAL A 537 -19.30 5.16 3.85
C VAL A 537 -19.64 3.77 3.33
N THR A 538 -20.09 2.90 4.24
CA THR A 538 -20.54 1.55 3.93
C THR A 538 -22.04 1.51 3.63
N ALA A 539 -22.44 0.64 2.71
CA ALA A 539 -23.84 0.42 2.33
C ALA A 539 -24.09 -1.01 1.82
N THR A 540 -25.32 -1.51 2.00
CA THR A 540 -25.80 -2.74 1.36
C THR A 540 -26.02 -2.55 -0.14
N GLY A 541 -26.34 -3.63 -0.86
CA GLY A 541 -26.78 -3.52 -2.25
C GLY A 541 -25.65 -3.17 -3.23
N LEU A 542 -24.40 -3.55 -2.94
CA LEU A 542 -23.25 -3.45 -3.87
C LEU A 542 -23.18 -2.10 -4.62
N PRO A 543 -23.11 -0.96 -3.90
CA PRO A 543 -23.12 0.38 -4.52
C PRO A 543 -21.98 0.53 -5.53
N THR A 544 -22.23 1.11 -6.68
CA THR A 544 -21.23 1.34 -7.74
C THR A 544 -20.72 2.77 -7.77
N SER A 545 -21.39 3.69 -7.06
CA SER A 545 -20.94 5.06 -6.90
C SER A 545 -21.38 5.65 -5.57
N PHE A 546 -20.62 6.64 -5.11
CA PHE A 546 -20.86 7.40 -3.90
C PHE A 546 -20.73 8.90 -4.16
N ALA A 547 -21.42 9.71 -3.38
CA ALA A 547 -21.21 11.15 -3.36
C ALA A 547 -21.37 11.71 -1.94
N ALA A 548 -20.86 12.92 -1.73
CA ALA A 548 -21.06 13.66 -0.50
C ALA A 548 -21.19 15.16 -0.79
N GLU A 549 -22.16 15.80 -0.13
CA GLU A 549 -22.39 17.23 -0.19
C GLU A 549 -22.23 17.85 1.20
N GLY A 550 -21.69 19.08 1.27
CA GLY A 550 -21.46 19.78 2.53
C GLY A 550 -20.21 19.37 3.31
N LEU A 551 -19.26 18.68 2.66
CA LEU A 551 -17.98 18.31 3.28
C LEU A 551 -17.18 19.55 3.72
N PRO A 552 -16.54 19.51 4.92
CA PRO A 552 -15.58 20.53 5.32
C PRO A 552 -14.45 20.71 4.31
N ARG A 553 -13.95 21.95 4.19
CA ARG A 553 -12.82 22.26 3.30
C ARG A 553 -11.59 21.42 3.66
N GLY A 554 -11.07 20.72 2.65
CA GLY A 554 -9.91 19.84 2.78
C GLY A 554 -10.27 18.35 2.85
N LEU A 555 -11.56 18.01 2.91
CA LEU A 555 -12.06 16.65 2.76
C LEU A 555 -12.74 16.47 1.39
N SER A 556 -12.64 15.27 0.86
CA SER A 556 -13.29 14.86 -0.38
C SER A 556 -13.79 13.43 -0.29
N MET A 557 -14.86 13.12 -1.02
CA MET A 557 -15.37 11.77 -1.23
C MET A 557 -14.71 11.16 -2.46
N ASP A 558 -14.19 9.94 -2.34
CA ASP A 558 -13.86 9.10 -3.50
C ASP A 558 -15.13 8.38 -3.99
N PRO A 559 -15.65 8.73 -5.18
CA PRO A 559 -16.91 8.20 -5.66
C PRO A 559 -16.88 6.71 -5.97
N ARG A 560 -15.69 6.10 -6.10
CA ARG A 560 -15.56 4.66 -6.37
C ARG A 560 -15.62 3.84 -5.09
N THR A 561 -15.02 4.34 -4.01
CA THR A 561 -14.80 3.56 -2.78
C THR A 561 -15.77 3.94 -1.65
N GLY A 562 -16.36 5.14 -1.69
CA GLY A 562 -17.14 5.67 -0.58
C GLY A 562 -16.28 6.25 0.54
N LEU A 563 -14.97 6.38 0.33
CA LEU A 563 -14.05 6.92 1.33
C LEU A 563 -14.07 8.44 1.33
N ILE A 564 -14.50 9.03 2.44
CA ILE A 564 -14.24 10.43 2.75
C ILE A 564 -12.84 10.51 3.35
N SER A 565 -11.95 11.28 2.71
CA SER A 565 -10.57 11.43 3.19
C SER A 565 -10.02 12.83 2.91
N GLY A 566 -8.95 13.19 3.64
CA GLY A 566 -8.21 14.44 3.44
C GLY A 566 -7.70 15.04 4.75
N VAL A 567 -7.41 16.34 4.72
CA VAL A 567 -6.92 17.10 5.87
C VAL A 567 -7.84 18.31 6.08
N PRO A 568 -8.73 18.31 7.07
CA PRO A 568 -9.67 19.40 7.27
C PRO A 568 -8.94 20.65 7.76
N SER A 569 -9.30 21.79 7.18
CA SER A 569 -8.58 23.07 7.36
C SER A 569 -9.22 24.03 8.38
N ARG A 570 -10.44 23.74 8.85
CA ARG A 570 -11.19 24.58 9.79
C ARG A 570 -11.96 23.73 10.80
N PRO A 571 -12.00 24.12 12.09
CA PRO A 571 -12.80 23.45 13.09
C PRO A 571 -14.29 23.81 12.92
N GLY A 572 -15.18 22.98 13.48
CA GLY A 572 -16.63 23.20 13.46
C GLY A 572 -17.40 21.91 13.22
N SER A 573 -18.72 21.98 13.37
CA SER A 573 -19.62 20.87 13.06
C SER A 573 -20.47 21.21 11.83
N CYS A 574 -20.62 20.26 10.91
CA CYS A 574 -21.52 20.38 9.78
C CYS A 574 -22.31 19.08 9.57
N THR A 575 -23.45 19.20 8.91
CA THR A 575 -24.19 18.05 8.39
C THR A 575 -23.77 17.81 6.95
N VAL A 576 -23.20 16.63 6.70
CA VAL A 576 -22.81 16.14 5.38
C VAL A 576 -23.93 15.21 4.90
N THR A 577 -24.40 15.39 3.67
CA THR A 577 -25.30 14.43 3.04
C THR A 577 -24.48 13.47 2.20
N VAL A 578 -24.44 12.19 2.57
CA VAL A 578 -23.78 11.14 1.80
C VAL A 578 -24.82 10.38 0.98
N SER A 579 -24.42 9.91 -0.19
CA SER A 579 -25.25 9.05 -1.04
C SER A 579 -24.47 7.84 -1.54
N ALA A 580 -25.20 6.74 -1.73
CA ALA A 580 -24.70 5.50 -2.32
C ALA A 580 -25.70 5.05 -3.38
N ALA A 581 -25.22 4.73 -4.58
CA ALA A 581 -26.06 4.38 -5.71
C ALA A 581 -25.63 3.08 -6.39
N ASN A 582 -26.61 2.36 -6.92
CA ASN A 582 -26.43 1.23 -7.82
C ASN A 582 -27.45 1.36 -8.98
N SER A 583 -27.55 0.34 -9.84
CA SER A 583 -28.50 0.33 -10.95
C SER A 583 -29.97 0.33 -10.55
N ALA A 584 -30.31 -0.01 -9.31
CA ALA A 584 -31.68 -0.07 -8.80
C ALA A 584 -32.13 1.24 -8.11
N GLY A 585 -31.20 2.11 -7.71
CA GLY A 585 -31.53 3.40 -7.13
C GLY A 585 -30.41 4.01 -6.29
N THR A 586 -30.76 5.04 -5.54
CA THR A 586 -29.83 5.80 -4.69
C THR A 586 -30.40 5.94 -3.29
N ALA A 587 -29.58 5.67 -2.28
CA ALA A 587 -29.86 6.02 -0.90
C ALA A 587 -29.09 7.26 -0.49
N THR A 588 -29.64 7.99 0.48
CA THR A 588 -29.00 9.16 1.10
C THR A 588 -29.07 9.04 2.62
N LYS A 589 -28.08 9.60 3.31
CA LYS A 589 -28.02 9.66 4.77
C LYS A 589 -27.30 10.94 5.21
N SER A 590 -27.76 11.56 6.28
CA SER A 590 -27.05 12.66 6.91
C SER A 590 -26.01 12.14 7.89
N VAL A 591 -24.78 12.63 7.78
CA VAL A 591 -23.65 12.37 8.67
C VAL A 591 -23.27 13.68 9.35
N LYS A 592 -23.28 13.69 10.69
CA LYS A 592 -22.77 14.81 11.47
C LYS A 592 -21.25 14.70 11.57
N LEU A 593 -20.55 15.58 10.87
CA LEU A 593 -19.08 15.62 10.89
C LEU A 593 -18.61 16.75 11.79
N THR A 594 -17.82 16.42 12.81
CA THR A 594 -17.24 17.39 13.74
C THR A 594 -15.73 17.45 13.55
N VAL A 595 -15.21 18.63 13.23
CA VAL A 595 -13.76 18.91 13.17
C VAL A 595 -13.34 19.59 14.47
N LEU A 596 -12.52 18.90 15.26
CA LEU A 596 -11.96 19.40 16.51
C LEU A 596 -10.73 20.28 16.27
N HIS A 597 -10.41 21.09 17.28
CA HIS A 597 -9.09 21.71 17.35
C HIS A 597 -8.01 20.65 17.61
N PRO A 598 -6.77 20.87 17.13
CA PRO A 598 -5.65 19.92 17.26
C PRO A 598 -5.27 19.57 18.69
#